data_AF-A0A077RBQ1-F1
#
_entry.id   AF-A0A077RBQ1-F1
#
_cell.length_a   1.000
_cell.length_b   1.000
_cell.length_c   1.000
_cell.angle_alpha   90.00
_cell.angle_beta   90.00
_cell.angle_gamma   90.00
#
_symmetry.space_group_name_H-M   'P 1'
#
loop_
_entity.id
_entity.type
_entity.pdbx_description
1 polymer ?
#
loop_
_entity_poly.entity_id
_entity_poly.type
_entity_poly.pdbx_seq_one_letter_code
_entity_poly.pdbx_strand_id
1 'polypeptide(L)'
;MNGTPPSPDAGGPDAGSGLVLHHLELSRSNRVLFLLEELQIPYQIKVYKRDPVTRLAGPDLKAVHPLGRSPVLTDGGLTIIETNAIIDHLMKHYYDPSRVNLGPKLGEKTQESIDVGSWIQFAEASIMLHGIPLFYLIKGGSDTEDASSTTEKVCARGIKADLDYIEESLEKNAGMLVRGWEFTAADCAMLYSVDMIGHIFATRSEQWRKNLGLEIRSATREWMQRCFQRPAFKRAVAKEAPSQDQESSSWLEAFFGSQQKSKQKQKEQRKSVFRPCIDLHEGVVKQIVGGTLTDSDSTLRTNFVSTHTPSYYASLYCQHNLRGGHVIKLGPRNDEAATAAVAAWSKGLHVGGGITLDNAQEWLDRGAEKVIVTSYLFPSCRFSLERLKELSEKVGKENLVVDVSCRKRGDKWVVAMNRWQDMTDMEVDKSSLDLLAKYCSEFLIHAADVEGLCQGIDTELVARLAEWVTVPTTYAGGARNLGDLELVDKLSDGRVDLTFGSALDIFGGKGVTLDELVAWNKSAETK
;
A
#
# COMPACT_ATOMS: atom_id res chain seq x y z
N MET A 1 -19.39 68.12 -37.32
CA MET A 1 -18.41 67.07 -37.68
C MET A 1 -18.79 65.84 -36.90
N ASN A 2 -19.32 64.85 -37.63
CA ASN A 2 -19.84 63.59 -37.10
C ASN A 2 -18.68 62.68 -36.71
N GLY A 3 -18.66 62.22 -35.46
CA GLY A 3 -17.81 61.13 -35.00
C GLY A 3 -18.70 59.97 -34.59
N THR A 4 -18.82 58.99 -35.48
CA THR A 4 -19.54 57.72 -35.30
C THR A 4 -18.99 56.97 -34.07
N PRO A 5 -19.82 56.37 -33.20
CA PRO A 5 -19.33 55.45 -32.19
C PRO A 5 -18.81 54.17 -32.88
N PRO A 6 -17.81 53.47 -32.30
CA PRO A 6 -17.28 52.26 -32.90
C PRO A 6 -18.36 51.16 -32.88
N SER A 7 -18.57 50.53 -34.03
CA SER A 7 -19.43 49.35 -34.19
C SER A 7 -18.94 48.18 -33.32
N PRO A 8 -19.84 47.35 -32.77
CA PRO A 8 -19.49 46.07 -32.18
C PRO A 8 -19.38 45.04 -33.31
N ASP A 9 -18.21 44.96 -33.96
CA ASP A 9 -17.99 43.95 -34.98
C ASP A 9 -17.27 42.71 -34.45
N ALA A 10 -18.01 41.61 -34.53
CA ALA A 10 -17.55 40.34 -35.06
C ALA A 10 -16.37 39.65 -34.35
N GLY A 11 -16.66 39.08 -33.18
CA GLY A 11 -15.94 37.89 -32.73
C GLY A 11 -16.36 36.67 -33.56
N GLY A 12 -15.52 36.28 -34.52
CA GLY A 12 -15.64 35.01 -35.25
C GLY A 12 -15.53 33.77 -34.34
N PRO A 13 -15.81 32.57 -34.88
CA PRO A 13 -15.96 31.35 -34.10
C PRO A 13 -14.60 30.73 -33.77
N ASP A 14 -13.82 31.35 -32.86
CA ASP A 14 -12.64 30.70 -32.27
C ASP A 14 -12.07 31.38 -31.00
N ALA A 15 -12.90 32.10 -30.24
CA ALA A 15 -12.55 32.47 -28.87
C ALA A 15 -12.89 31.28 -27.95
N GLY A 16 -11.98 30.30 -27.86
CA GLY A 16 -12.07 29.22 -26.88
C GLY A 16 -12.36 29.83 -25.51
N SER A 17 -13.37 29.30 -24.81
CA SER A 17 -14.07 29.87 -23.65
C SER A 17 -13.21 30.31 -22.44
N GLY A 18 -11.88 30.25 -22.51
CA GLY A 18 -10.98 30.48 -21.39
C GLY A 18 -11.13 29.45 -20.26
N LEU A 19 -12.08 28.52 -20.41
CA LEU A 19 -12.55 27.61 -19.39
C LEU A 19 -11.73 26.31 -19.43
N VAL A 20 -10.90 26.10 -18.42
CA VAL A 20 -10.00 24.95 -18.30
C VAL A 20 -10.28 24.22 -16.98
N LEU A 21 -10.74 22.97 -17.07
CA LEU A 21 -10.80 22.08 -15.91
C LEU A 21 -9.44 21.40 -15.72
N HIS A 22 -8.79 21.69 -14.60
CA HIS A 22 -7.60 20.97 -14.15
C HIS A 22 -8.02 19.71 -13.39
N HIS A 23 -8.02 18.59 -14.11
CA HIS A 23 -8.55 17.31 -13.66
C HIS A 23 -7.41 16.42 -13.18
N LEU A 24 -7.39 16.04 -11.90
CA LEU A 24 -6.53 14.95 -11.41
C LEU A 24 -7.24 13.62 -11.62
N GLU A 25 -6.55 12.63 -12.19
CA GLU A 25 -7.09 11.28 -12.37
C GLU A 25 -7.64 10.72 -11.05
N LEU A 26 -8.76 9.98 -11.13
CA LEU A 26 -9.41 9.36 -9.97
C LEU A 26 -9.66 10.37 -8.84
N SER A 27 -10.30 11.50 -9.13
CA SER A 27 -10.49 12.57 -8.15
C SER A 27 -11.87 13.19 -8.17
N ARG A 28 -12.10 14.07 -7.18
CA ARG A 28 -13.36 14.80 -6.98
C ARG A 28 -13.74 15.70 -8.16
N SER A 29 -12.83 15.94 -9.11
CA SER A 29 -13.12 16.69 -10.34
C SER A 29 -14.13 16.02 -11.27
N ASN A 30 -14.42 14.73 -11.12
CA ASN A 30 -15.42 14.03 -11.95
C ASN A 30 -16.79 14.72 -11.91
N ARG A 31 -17.24 15.21 -10.74
CA ARG A 31 -18.54 15.89 -10.66
C ARG A 31 -18.61 17.23 -11.37
N VAL A 32 -17.49 17.95 -11.44
CA VAL A 32 -17.38 19.17 -12.25
C VAL A 32 -17.38 18.82 -13.73
N LEU A 33 -16.65 17.76 -14.10
CA LEU A 33 -16.61 17.26 -15.47
C LEU A 33 -18.01 16.82 -15.94
N PHE A 34 -18.75 16.12 -15.07
CA PHE A 34 -20.13 15.73 -15.32
C PHE A 34 -21.04 16.96 -15.54
N LEU A 35 -20.93 17.98 -14.67
CA LEU A 35 -21.69 19.21 -14.85
C LEU A 35 -21.33 19.94 -16.16
N LEU A 36 -20.05 20.01 -16.53
CA LEU A 36 -19.62 20.61 -17.80
C LEU A 36 -20.21 19.87 -19.01
N GLU A 37 -20.30 18.54 -18.95
CA GLU A 37 -20.95 17.71 -19.98
C GLU A 37 -22.46 17.91 -20.06
N GLU A 38 -23.12 18.16 -18.93
CA GLU A 38 -24.55 18.48 -18.84
C GLU A 38 -24.84 19.90 -19.37
N LEU A 39 -23.96 20.86 -19.08
CA LEU A 39 -24.06 22.24 -19.56
C LEU A 39 -23.89 22.36 -21.08
N GLN A 40 -23.23 21.38 -21.72
CA GLN A 40 -22.96 21.37 -23.17
C GLN A 40 -22.29 22.67 -23.64
N ILE A 41 -21.30 23.13 -22.88
CA ILE A 41 -20.50 24.32 -23.18
C ILE A 41 -19.09 23.92 -23.65
N PRO A 42 -18.41 24.74 -24.46
CA PRO A 42 -17.00 24.52 -24.77
C PRO A 42 -16.13 24.67 -23.52
N TYR A 43 -15.21 23.74 -23.30
CA TYR A 43 -14.19 23.81 -22.26
C TYR A 43 -12.97 22.96 -22.66
N GLN A 44 -11.82 23.22 -22.04
CA GLN A 44 -10.63 22.37 -22.15
C GLN A 44 -10.44 21.56 -20.88
N ILE A 45 -9.91 20.35 -21.01
CA ILE A 45 -9.50 19.52 -19.88
C ILE A 45 -7.98 19.38 -19.88
N LYS A 46 -7.35 19.71 -18.75
CA LYS A 46 -5.94 19.39 -18.51
C LYS A 46 -5.86 18.29 -17.47
N VAL A 47 -5.45 17.11 -17.92
CA VAL A 47 -5.37 15.91 -17.08
C VAL A 47 -4.02 15.84 -16.38
N TYR A 48 -4.04 15.61 -15.07
CA TYR A 48 -2.89 15.38 -14.21
C TYR A 48 -2.92 13.94 -13.72
N LYS A 49 -1.76 13.30 -13.70
CA LYS A 49 -1.61 11.95 -13.14
C LYS A 49 -1.28 12.03 -11.66
N ARG A 50 -1.72 11.02 -10.90
CA ARG A 50 -1.28 10.83 -9.53
C ARG A 50 0.11 10.24 -9.54
N ASP A 51 0.88 10.55 -8.50
CA ASP A 51 2.15 9.89 -8.27
C ASP A 51 1.92 8.37 -8.13
N PRO A 52 2.64 7.51 -8.88
CA PRO A 52 2.33 6.09 -8.96
C PRO A 52 2.54 5.35 -7.62
N VAL A 53 3.35 5.91 -6.72
CA VAL A 53 3.71 5.29 -5.43
C VAL A 53 2.78 5.80 -4.32
N THR A 54 2.71 7.11 -4.14
CA THR A 54 1.97 7.76 -3.06
C THR A 54 0.49 7.95 -3.38
N ARG A 55 0.12 7.90 -4.67
CA ARG A 55 -1.21 8.25 -5.20
C ARG A 55 -1.67 9.67 -4.88
N LEU A 56 -0.76 10.54 -4.45
CA LEU A 56 -1.04 11.96 -4.19
C LEU A 56 -0.98 12.77 -5.50
N ALA A 57 -1.46 14.00 -5.44
CA ALA A 57 -1.31 14.96 -6.52
C ALA A 57 0.18 15.27 -6.75
N GLY A 58 0.63 15.23 -8.01
CA GLY A 58 1.98 15.65 -8.38
C GLY A 58 2.22 17.15 -8.16
N PRO A 59 3.49 17.62 -8.19
CA PRO A 59 3.83 19.02 -7.95
C PRO A 59 3.21 19.98 -8.97
N ASP A 60 2.88 19.50 -10.18
CA ASP A 60 2.37 20.32 -11.28
C ASP A 60 1.06 21.05 -10.96
N LEU A 61 0.21 20.51 -10.07
CA LEU A 61 -1.00 21.19 -9.64
C LEU A 61 -0.71 22.42 -8.78
N LYS A 62 0.45 22.47 -8.09
CA LYS A 62 0.86 23.66 -7.32
C LYS A 62 1.17 24.85 -8.22
N ALA A 63 1.54 24.60 -9.49
CA ALA A 63 1.74 25.65 -10.47
C ALA A 63 0.42 26.30 -10.93
N VAL A 64 -0.72 25.62 -10.74
CA VAL A 64 -2.05 26.19 -11.00
C VAL A 64 -2.59 26.91 -9.77
N HIS A 65 -2.55 26.27 -8.60
CA HIS A 65 -2.99 26.87 -7.35
C HIS A 65 -2.13 26.39 -6.17
N PRO A 66 -1.70 27.25 -5.23
CA PRO A 66 -0.76 26.89 -4.16
C PRO A 66 -1.16 25.69 -3.30
N LEU A 67 -2.47 25.44 -3.17
CA LEU A 67 -3.01 24.29 -2.44
C LEU A 67 -2.63 22.93 -3.08
N GLY A 68 -2.35 22.90 -4.39
CA GLY A 68 -1.93 21.68 -5.11
C GLY A 68 -2.97 20.56 -5.10
N ARG A 69 -4.26 20.90 -5.04
CA ARG A 69 -5.39 19.95 -4.98
C ARG A 69 -6.30 20.11 -6.19
N SER A 70 -7.09 19.08 -6.46
CA SER A 70 -8.13 19.02 -7.51
C SER A 70 -9.52 18.90 -6.86
N PRO A 71 -10.59 19.48 -7.46
CA PRO A 71 -10.60 20.22 -8.73
C PRO A 71 -10.05 21.65 -8.63
N VAL A 72 -9.56 22.16 -9.78
CA VAL A 72 -9.36 23.59 -10.03
C VAL A 72 -9.96 23.94 -11.39
N LEU A 73 -10.73 25.02 -11.47
CA LEU A 73 -11.25 25.57 -12.71
C LEU A 73 -10.56 26.90 -12.99
N THR A 74 -10.00 27.06 -14.18
CA THR A 74 -9.55 28.35 -14.69
C THR A 74 -10.59 28.89 -15.64
N ASP A 75 -10.94 30.17 -15.51
CA ASP A 75 -11.87 30.86 -16.41
C ASP A 75 -11.28 32.24 -16.77
N GLY A 76 -10.60 32.31 -17.91
CA GLY A 76 -9.83 33.48 -18.29
C GLY A 76 -8.74 33.79 -17.25
N GLY A 77 -8.87 34.92 -16.57
CA GLY A 77 -7.95 35.33 -15.49
C GLY A 77 -8.30 34.80 -14.10
N LEU A 78 -9.41 34.06 -13.94
CA LEU A 78 -9.88 33.56 -12.66
C LEU A 78 -9.35 32.15 -12.38
N THR A 79 -8.97 31.88 -11.13
CA THR A 79 -8.66 30.54 -10.63
C THR A 79 -9.59 30.21 -9.49
N ILE A 80 -10.44 29.20 -9.69
CA ILE A 80 -11.53 28.84 -8.78
C ILE A 80 -11.24 27.46 -8.21
N ILE A 81 -11.24 27.38 -6.88
CA ILE A 81 -11.07 26.14 -6.11
C ILE A 81 -12.35 25.84 -5.33
N GLU A 82 -12.41 24.63 -4.76
CA GLU A 82 -13.58 24.04 -4.11
C GLU A 82 -14.70 23.69 -5.07
N THR A 83 -15.13 22.43 -5.01
CA THR A 83 -16.07 21.86 -5.98
C THR A 83 -17.40 22.61 -6.02
N ASN A 84 -17.95 22.97 -4.85
CA ASN A 84 -19.24 23.65 -4.77
C ASN A 84 -19.17 25.09 -5.28
N ALA A 85 -18.03 25.77 -5.09
CA ALA A 85 -17.81 27.11 -5.64
C ALA A 85 -17.66 27.07 -7.16
N ILE A 86 -17.00 26.04 -7.70
CA ILE A 86 -16.91 25.79 -9.13
C ILE A 86 -18.31 25.54 -9.73
N ILE A 87 -19.13 24.70 -9.09
CA ILE A 87 -20.51 24.43 -9.53
C ILE A 87 -21.34 25.72 -9.53
N ASP A 88 -21.27 26.51 -8.46
CA ASP A 88 -21.97 27.80 -8.34
C ASP A 88 -21.55 28.79 -9.45
N HIS A 89 -20.25 28.90 -9.73
CA HIS A 89 -19.71 29.72 -10.82
C HIS A 89 -20.27 29.28 -12.18
N LEU A 90 -20.19 27.99 -12.48
CA LEU A 90 -20.70 27.45 -13.75
C LEU A 90 -22.21 27.69 -13.91
N MET A 91 -22.99 27.49 -12.84
CA MET A 91 -24.43 27.70 -12.87
C MET A 91 -24.83 29.18 -12.94
N LYS A 92 -24.01 30.12 -12.46
CA LYS A 92 -24.30 31.56 -12.56
C LYS A 92 -23.91 32.16 -13.90
N HIS A 93 -22.82 31.67 -14.51
CA HIS A 93 -22.21 32.31 -15.67
C HIS A 93 -22.39 31.56 -16.99
N TYR A 94 -22.66 30.24 -16.94
CA TYR A 94 -22.74 29.41 -18.14
C TYR A 94 -24.06 28.65 -18.30
N TYR A 95 -24.88 28.56 -17.25
CA TYR A 95 -26.18 27.91 -17.33
C TYR A 95 -27.20 28.75 -18.10
N ASP A 96 -27.73 28.17 -19.17
CA ASP A 96 -28.81 28.73 -19.97
C ASP A 96 -30.01 27.76 -19.99
N PRO A 97 -31.09 28.07 -19.25
CA PRO A 97 -32.28 27.20 -19.18
C PRO A 97 -33.00 27.06 -20.53
N SER A 98 -32.70 27.90 -21.53
CA SER A 98 -33.24 27.73 -22.89
C SER A 98 -32.52 26.64 -23.70
N ARG A 99 -31.32 26.23 -23.28
CA ARG A 99 -30.49 25.23 -23.95
C ARG A 99 -30.51 23.88 -23.24
N VAL A 100 -30.38 23.90 -21.92
CA VAL A 100 -30.30 22.70 -21.08
C VAL A 100 -31.13 22.90 -19.82
N ASN A 101 -31.74 21.82 -19.33
CA ASN A 101 -32.55 21.86 -18.12
C ASN A 101 -31.77 21.25 -16.94
N LEU A 102 -31.25 22.09 -16.04
CA LEU A 102 -30.46 21.69 -14.87
C LEU A 102 -30.99 22.32 -13.57
N GLY A 103 -32.30 22.55 -13.50
CA GLY A 103 -32.96 23.16 -12.35
C GLY A 103 -33.25 24.66 -12.50
N PRO A 104 -33.80 25.29 -11.45
CA PRO A 104 -33.98 26.74 -11.41
C PRO A 104 -32.62 27.46 -11.43
N LYS A 105 -32.62 28.75 -11.80
CA LYS A 105 -31.40 29.56 -11.69
C LYS A 105 -31.04 29.72 -10.21
N LEU A 106 -29.76 29.54 -9.89
CA LEU A 106 -29.27 29.69 -8.53
C LEU A 106 -29.39 31.15 -8.06
N GLY A 107 -29.82 31.32 -6.81
CA GLY A 107 -29.96 32.63 -6.17
C GLY A 107 -31.33 33.28 -6.36
N GLU A 108 -32.25 32.62 -7.08
CA GLU A 108 -33.64 33.04 -7.12
C GLU A 108 -34.31 32.82 -5.74
N LYS A 109 -35.26 33.69 -5.39
CA LYS A 109 -36.00 33.60 -4.13
C LYS A 109 -37.16 32.60 -4.25
N THR A 110 -36.82 31.36 -4.56
CA THR A 110 -37.74 30.22 -4.73
C THR A 110 -37.27 29.05 -3.87
N GLN A 111 -38.19 28.15 -3.49
CA GLN A 111 -37.83 26.99 -2.67
C GLN A 111 -36.93 26.04 -3.45
N GLU A 112 -37.20 25.86 -4.75
CA GLU A 112 -36.45 24.97 -5.63
C GLU A 112 -35.00 25.46 -5.79
N SER A 113 -34.77 26.78 -5.92
CA SER A 113 -33.40 27.31 -5.97
C SER A 113 -32.66 27.12 -4.66
N ILE A 114 -33.35 27.24 -3.52
CA ILE A 114 -32.78 27.00 -2.19
C ILE A 114 -32.45 25.51 -2.02
N ASP A 115 -33.32 24.62 -2.49
CA ASP A 115 -33.14 23.17 -2.41
C ASP A 115 -31.93 22.73 -3.23
N VAL A 116 -31.76 23.23 -4.48
CA VAL A 116 -30.56 22.94 -5.28
C VAL A 116 -29.30 23.40 -4.54
N GLY A 117 -29.27 24.64 -4.06
CA GLY A 117 -28.13 25.18 -3.32
C GLY A 117 -27.83 24.38 -2.05
N SER A 118 -28.87 23.96 -1.32
CA SER A 118 -28.74 23.18 -0.10
C SER A 118 -28.16 21.79 -0.38
N TRP A 119 -28.63 21.10 -1.41
CA TRP A 119 -28.08 19.79 -1.79
C TRP A 119 -26.64 19.86 -2.29
N ILE A 120 -26.28 20.91 -3.04
CA ILE A 120 -24.88 21.15 -3.43
C ILE A 120 -24.01 21.25 -2.17
N GLN A 121 -24.43 22.03 -1.16
CA GLN A 121 -23.69 22.14 0.09
C GLN A 121 -23.70 20.85 0.91
N PHE A 122 -24.84 20.17 0.99
CA PHE A 122 -25.02 18.91 1.70
C PHE A 122 -24.02 17.83 1.25
N ALA A 123 -23.70 17.82 -0.05
CA ALA A 123 -22.74 16.89 -0.63
C ALA A 123 -21.36 16.95 0.07
N GLU A 124 -20.91 18.12 0.54
CA GLU A 124 -19.62 18.28 1.23
C GLU A 124 -19.78 18.48 2.75
N ALA A 125 -20.73 19.31 3.16
CA ALA A 125 -20.90 19.73 4.55
C ALA A 125 -21.62 18.70 5.44
N SER A 126 -22.32 17.72 4.84
CA SER A 126 -23.01 16.65 5.57
C SER A 126 -22.39 15.30 5.25
N ILE A 127 -22.49 14.83 4.01
CA ILE A 127 -22.03 13.47 3.66
C ILE A 127 -20.51 13.35 3.83
N MET A 128 -19.74 14.25 3.22
CA MET A 128 -18.27 14.14 3.25
C MET A 128 -17.68 14.47 4.62
N LEU A 129 -18.39 15.24 5.45
CA LEU A 129 -18.03 15.51 6.84
C LEU A 129 -17.82 14.21 7.63
N HIS A 130 -18.68 13.21 7.41
CA HIS A 130 -18.58 11.90 8.05
C HIS A 130 -17.87 10.86 7.17
N GLY A 131 -18.04 10.95 5.85
CA GLY A 131 -17.46 10.03 4.87
C GLY A 131 -15.93 10.10 4.79
N ILE A 132 -15.34 11.30 4.84
CA ILE A 132 -13.87 11.47 4.76
C ILE A 132 -13.17 10.87 5.99
N PRO A 133 -13.59 11.18 7.25
CA PRO A 133 -12.97 10.57 8.42
C PRO A 133 -13.10 9.05 8.43
N LEU A 134 -14.27 8.50 8.09
CA LEU A 134 -14.46 7.06 7.99
C LEU A 134 -13.55 6.45 6.92
N PHE A 135 -13.45 7.08 5.76
CA PHE A 135 -12.54 6.67 4.69
C PHE A 135 -11.08 6.64 5.15
N TYR A 136 -10.61 7.67 5.85
CA TYR A 136 -9.22 7.70 6.32
C TYR A 136 -8.94 6.72 7.45
N LEU A 137 -9.91 6.51 8.35
CA LEU A 137 -9.83 5.49 9.38
C LEU A 137 -9.64 4.10 8.76
N ILE A 138 -10.46 3.78 7.75
CA ILE A 138 -10.37 2.52 7.01
C ILE A 138 -9.06 2.43 6.22
N LYS A 139 -8.67 3.51 5.54
CA LYS A 139 -7.44 3.53 4.74
C LYS A 139 -6.18 3.41 5.61
N GLY A 140 -6.23 3.92 6.84
CA GLY A 140 -5.17 3.79 7.83
C GLY A 140 -5.18 2.46 8.59
N GLY A 141 -6.11 1.54 8.29
CA GLY A 141 -6.19 0.24 8.96
C GLY A 141 -6.61 0.34 10.43
N SER A 142 -7.27 1.43 10.82
CA SER A 142 -7.77 1.66 12.19
C SER A 142 -9.25 1.29 12.36
N ASP A 143 -9.88 0.70 11.34
CA ASP A 143 -11.18 0.05 11.45
C ASP A 143 -11.08 -1.30 12.16
N THR A 144 -12.18 -1.74 12.78
CA THR A 144 -12.25 -3.08 13.36
C THR A 144 -13.17 -3.95 12.51
N GLU A 145 -12.92 -5.27 12.48
CA GLU A 145 -13.75 -6.18 11.68
C GLU A 145 -15.22 -6.19 12.14
N ASP A 146 -15.45 -5.99 13.43
CA ASP A 146 -16.76 -5.96 14.08
C ASP A 146 -17.36 -4.55 14.21
N ALA A 147 -16.71 -3.52 13.68
CA ALA A 147 -17.13 -2.12 13.77
C ALA A 147 -17.31 -1.57 15.20
N SER A 148 -16.46 -2.01 16.12
CA SER A 148 -16.53 -1.68 17.54
C SER A 148 -15.87 -0.35 17.89
N SER A 149 -15.04 0.24 17.02
CA SER A 149 -14.35 1.50 17.27
C SER A 149 -15.32 2.65 17.52
N THR A 150 -14.97 3.54 18.46
CA THR A 150 -15.74 4.75 18.74
C THR A 150 -15.84 5.64 17.50
N THR A 151 -14.75 5.81 16.76
CA THR A 151 -14.73 6.68 15.58
C THR A 151 -15.58 6.10 14.45
N GLU A 152 -15.59 4.78 14.26
CA GLU A 152 -16.49 4.11 13.31
C GLU A 152 -17.95 4.41 13.66
N LYS A 153 -18.34 4.21 14.91
CA LYS A 153 -19.70 4.45 15.39
C LYS A 153 -20.14 5.91 15.24
N VAL A 154 -19.24 6.86 15.50
CA VAL A 154 -19.53 8.30 15.34
C VAL A 154 -19.74 8.65 13.86
N CYS A 155 -18.83 8.24 12.99
CA CYS A 155 -18.95 8.53 11.56
C CYS A 155 -20.18 7.83 10.96
N ALA A 156 -20.40 6.56 11.33
CA ALA A 156 -21.53 5.78 10.84
C ALA A 156 -22.87 6.37 11.25
N ARG A 157 -22.99 6.89 12.47
CA ARG A 157 -24.21 7.57 12.92
C ARG A 157 -24.55 8.77 12.04
N GLY A 158 -23.55 9.58 11.69
CA GLY A 158 -23.70 10.72 10.78
C GLY A 158 -24.09 10.26 9.38
N ILE A 159 -23.34 9.32 8.79
CA ILE A 159 -23.63 8.77 7.46
C ILE A 159 -25.03 8.17 7.40
N LYS A 160 -25.46 7.44 8.44
CA LYS A 160 -26.80 6.86 8.50
C LYS A 160 -27.86 7.95 8.46
N ALA A 161 -27.72 9.00 9.28
CA ALA A 161 -28.67 10.11 9.29
C ALA A 161 -28.72 10.82 7.92
N ASP A 162 -27.56 11.00 7.29
CA ASP A 162 -27.46 11.62 5.96
C ASP A 162 -28.15 10.76 4.89
N LEU A 163 -27.89 9.44 4.87
CA LEU A 163 -28.52 8.50 3.93
C LEU A 163 -30.02 8.37 4.14
N ASP A 164 -30.49 8.39 5.41
CA ASP A 164 -31.91 8.37 5.71
C ASP A 164 -32.62 9.62 5.18
N TYR A 165 -32.00 10.80 5.36
CA TYR A 165 -32.53 12.06 4.83
C TYR A 165 -32.59 12.08 3.30
N ILE A 166 -31.57 11.54 2.62
CA ILE A 166 -31.54 11.41 1.15
C ILE A 166 -32.67 10.49 0.69
N GLU A 167 -32.79 9.30 1.28
CA GLU A 167 -33.81 8.34 0.90
C GLU A 167 -35.22 8.93 1.07
N GLU A 168 -35.53 9.49 2.24
CA GLU A 168 -36.83 10.09 2.52
C GLU A 168 -37.15 11.26 1.58
N SER A 169 -36.13 12.07 1.23
CA SER A 169 -36.29 13.16 0.28
C SER A 169 -36.59 12.66 -1.12
N LEU A 170 -35.89 11.63 -1.58
CA LEU A 170 -36.14 10.99 -2.86
C LEU A 170 -37.53 10.36 -2.91
N GLU A 171 -37.93 9.58 -1.89
CA GLU A 171 -39.27 8.99 -1.79
C GLU A 171 -40.37 10.06 -1.87
N LYS A 172 -40.23 11.15 -1.11
CA LYS A 172 -41.18 12.27 -1.07
C LYS A 172 -41.26 13.03 -2.40
N ASN A 173 -40.20 13.03 -3.18
CA ASN A 173 -40.07 13.77 -4.42
C ASN A 173 -40.06 12.86 -5.66
N ALA A 174 -40.69 11.68 -5.57
CA ALA A 174 -40.84 10.73 -6.68
C ALA A 174 -39.50 10.33 -7.35
N GLY A 175 -38.45 10.19 -6.53
CA GLY A 175 -37.11 9.80 -6.93
C GLY A 175 -36.18 10.96 -7.29
N MET A 176 -36.57 12.22 -7.09
CA MET A 176 -35.76 13.37 -7.50
C MET A 176 -35.27 14.16 -6.28
N LEU A 177 -34.04 14.68 -6.31
CA LEU A 177 -33.52 15.46 -5.17
C LEU A 177 -34.32 16.75 -4.93
N VAL A 178 -34.70 17.42 -6.03
CA VAL A 178 -35.49 18.65 -6.00
C VAL A 178 -36.83 18.39 -6.67
N ARG A 179 -37.91 18.70 -5.95
CA ARG A 179 -39.27 18.47 -6.41
C ARG A 179 -39.54 19.18 -7.73
N GLY A 180 -40.10 18.46 -8.69
CA GLY A 180 -40.49 19.01 -10.00
C GLY A 180 -39.35 19.13 -11.00
N TRP A 181 -38.13 18.71 -10.65
CA TRP A 181 -36.99 18.71 -11.55
C TRP A 181 -36.41 17.31 -11.68
N GLU A 182 -36.34 16.79 -12.91
CA GLU A 182 -35.79 15.44 -13.16
C GLU A 182 -34.29 15.35 -12.87
N PHE A 183 -33.57 16.47 -13.03
CA PHE A 183 -32.13 16.54 -12.82
C PHE A 183 -31.71 18.00 -12.61
N THR A 184 -30.74 18.23 -11.73
CA THR A 184 -30.21 19.54 -11.37
C THR A 184 -28.70 19.49 -11.16
N ALA A 185 -28.05 20.64 -11.02
CA ALA A 185 -26.64 20.70 -10.63
C ALA A 185 -26.35 20.04 -9.26
N ALA A 186 -27.37 19.92 -8.38
CA ALA A 186 -27.24 19.20 -7.12
C ALA A 186 -27.00 17.71 -7.33
N ASP A 187 -27.58 17.10 -8.36
CA ASP A 187 -27.39 15.69 -8.68
C ASP A 187 -25.93 15.40 -9.06
N CYS A 188 -25.29 16.29 -9.83
CA CYS A 188 -23.86 16.21 -10.11
C CYS A 188 -23.03 16.24 -8.80
N ALA A 189 -23.35 17.16 -7.88
CA ALA A 189 -22.64 17.29 -6.61
C ALA A 189 -22.81 16.04 -5.72
N MET A 190 -24.06 15.62 -5.53
CA MET A 190 -24.45 14.56 -4.60
C MET A 190 -24.03 13.18 -5.08
N LEU A 191 -24.10 12.89 -6.39
CA LEU A 191 -23.80 11.57 -6.94
C LEU A 191 -22.42 11.09 -6.49
N TYR A 192 -21.40 11.94 -6.63
CA TYR A 192 -20.04 11.60 -6.21
C TYR A 192 -19.97 11.24 -4.72
N SER A 193 -20.60 12.04 -3.86
CA SER A 193 -20.51 11.86 -2.41
C SER A 193 -21.19 10.57 -1.97
N VAL A 194 -22.39 10.29 -2.49
CA VAL A 194 -23.12 9.04 -2.19
C VAL A 194 -22.40 7.83 -2.79
N ASP A 195 -21.87 7.95 -4.01
CA ASP A 195 -21.12 6.88 -4.66
C ASP A 195 -19.84 6.52 -3.90
N MET A 196 -19.14 7.52 -3.35
CA MET A 196 -17.99 7.29 -2.48
C MET A 196 -18.38 6.49 -1.22
N ILE A 197 -19.52 6.79 -0.59
CA ILE A 197 -20.05 6.02 0.54
C ILE A 197 -20.37 4.58 0.11
N GLY A 198 -21.01 4.41 -1.05
CA GLY A 198 -21.29 3.09 -1.63
C GLY A 198 -20.03 2.25 -1.82
N HIS A 199 -18.94 2.87 -2.26
CA HIS A 199 -17.65 2.19 -2.40
C HIS A 199 -17.02 1.85 -1.06
N ILE A 200 -17.07 2.73 -0.06
CA ILE A 200 -16.64 2.39 1.31
C ILE A 200 -17.37 1.12 1.76
N PHE A 201 -18.69 1.08 1.59
CA PHE A 201 -19.53 -0.05 1.98
C PHE A 201 -19.16 -1.33 1.22
N ALA A 202 -18.87 -1.24 -0.08
CA ALA A 202 -18.45 -2.38 -0.89
C ALA A 202 -17.10 -2.98 -0.48
N THR A 203 -16.24 -2.22 0.21
CA THR A 203 -14.94 -2.73 0.73
C THR A 203 -15.03 -3.43 2.10
N ARG A 204 -16.19 -3.37 2.77
CA ARG A 204 -16.42 -3.91 4.12
C ARG A 204 -17.38 -5.10 4.10
N SER A 205 -17.33 -5.91 5.17
CA SER A 205 -18.21 -7.07 5.30
C SER A 205 -19.67 -6.64 5.48
N GLU A 206 -20.61 -7.52 5.13
CA GLU A 206 -22.03 -7.29 5.43
C GLU A 206 -22.27 -7.16 6.94
N GLN A 207 -21.57 -7.95 7.75
CA GLN A 207 -21.68 -7.88 9.21
C GLN A 207 -21.23 -6.52 9.76
N TRP A 208 -20.11 -6.00 9.27
CA TRP A 208 -19.61 -4.66 9.64
C TRP A 208 -20.66 -3.59 9.36
N ARG A 209 -21.29 -3.64 8.19
CA ARG A 209 -22.37 -2.70 7.80
C ARG A 209 -23.59 -2.84 8.69
N LYS A 210 -24.02 -4.07 8.99
CA LYS A 210 -25.15 -4.35 9.88
C LYS A 210 -24.90 -3.82 11.30
N ASN A 211 -23.69 -4.02 11.83
CA ASN A 211 -23.32 -3.55 13.18
C ASN A 211 -23.40 -2.02 13.29
N LEU A 212 -23.15 -1.31 12.19
CA LEU A 212 -23.23 0.15 12.13
C LEU A 212 -24.59 0.67 11.62
N GLY A 213 -25.49 -0.21 11.21
CA GLY A 213 -26.77 0.17 10.61
C GLY A 213 -26.63 0.95 9.29
N LEU A 214 -25.61 0.62 8.51
CA LEU A 214 -25.26 1.32 7.27
C LEU A 214 -25.81 0.61 6.04
N GLU A 215 -26.67 1.30 5.30
CA GLU A 215 -27.24 0.83 4.04
C GLU A 215 -27.60 2.00 3.13
N ILE A 216 -27.39 1.84 1.82
CA ILE A 216 -27.98 2.72 0.80
C ILE A 216 -29.32 2.11 0.40
N ARG A 217 -30.44 2.78 0.66
CA ARG A 217 -31.78 2.20 0.42
C ARG A 217 -32.22 2.36 -1.06
N SER A 218 -33.38 1.79 -1.39
CA SER A 218 -33.84 1.59 -2.78
C SER A 218 -33.95 2.87 -3.60
N ALA A 219 -34.59 3.92 -3.09
CA ALA A 219 -34.79 5.17 -3.82
C ALA A 219 -33.44 5.82 -4.15
N THR A 220 -32.49 5.77 -3.20
CA THR A 220 -31.12 6.25 -3.40
C THR A 220 -30.39 5.44 -4.45
N ARG A 221 -30.47 4.10 -4.41
CA ARG A 221 -29.84 3.23 -5.44
C ARG A 221 -30.41 3.53 -6.83
N GLU A 222 -31.72 3.67 -6.95
CA GLU A 222 -32.38 3.96 -8.23
C GLU A 222 -32.01 5.35 -8.76
N TRP A 223 -31.93 6.36 -7.89
CA TRP A 223 -31.46 7.70 -8.23
C TRP A 223 -30.01 7.68 -8.73
N MET A 224 -29.11 6.97 -8.06
CA MET A 224 -27.74 6.79 -8.52
C MET A 224 -27.70 6.13 -9.91
N GLN A 225 -28.47 5.06 -10.13
CA GLN A 225 -28.54 4.39 -11.42
C GLN A 225 -29.03 5.32 -12.53
N ARG A 226 -30.07 6.13 -12.28
CA ARG A 226 -30.53 7.15 -13.24
C ARG A 226 -29.41 8.11 -13.60
N CYS A 227 -28.66 8.60 -12.61
CA CYS A 227 -27.53 9.50 -12.84
C CYS A 227 -26.42 8.85 -13.67
N PHE A 228 -26.02 7.61 -13.34
CA PHE A 228 -25.00 6.86 -14.10
C PHE A 228 -25.40 6.57 -15.54
N GLN A 229 -26.70 6.43 -15.82
CA GLN A 229 -27.20 6.15 -17.15
C GLN A 229 -27.21 7.39 -18.06
N ARG A 230 -27.04 8.60 -17.51
CA ARG A 230 -27.09 9.85 -18.28
C ARG A 230 -25.96 9.90 -19.32
N PRO A 231 -26.25 10.34 -20.56
CA PRO A 231 -25.24 10.45 -21.61
C PRO A 231 -24.05 11.34 -21.23
N ALA A 232 -24.30 12.44 -20.52
CA ALA A 232 -23.25 13.35 -20.07
C ALA A 232 -22.32 12.71 -19.04
N PHE A 233 -22.84 11.89 -18.11
CA PHE A 233 -22.01 11.14 -17.17
C PHE A 233 -21.07 10.18 -17.89
N LYS A 234 -21.61 9.43 -18.87
CA LYS A 234 -20.80 8.49 -19.68
C LYS A 234 -19.71 9.21 -20.48
N ARG A 235 -20.00 10.39 -21.05
CA ARG A 235 -19.00 11.23 -21.72
C ARG A 235 -17.93 11.74 -20.75
N ALA A 236 -18.33 12.15 -19.55
CA ALA A 236 -17.41 12.61 -18.51
C ALA A 236 -16.42 11.50 -18.13
N VAL A 237 -16.91 10.29 -17.86
CA VAL A 237 -16.07 9.11 -17.56
C VAL A 237 -15.14 8.78 -18.74
N ALA A 238 -15.62 8.83 -19.99
CA ALA A 238 -14.78 8.55 -21.16
C ALA A 238 -13.60 9.54 -21.31
N LYS A 239 -13.74 10.78 -20.83
CA LYS A 239 -12.68 11.79 -20.83
C LYS A 239 -11.60 11.56 -19.76
N GLU A 240 -11.82 10.65 -18.81
CA GLU A 240 -10.82 10.26 -17.81
C GLU A 240 -9.84 9.18 -18.30
N ALA A 241 -10.15 8.45 -19.39
CA ALA A 241 -9.41 7.26 -19.84
C ALA A 241 -8.76 7.42 -21.24
N PRO A 242 -7.54 8.00 -21.36
CA PRO A 242 -6.82 8.03 -22.63
C PRO A 242 -6.06 6.73 -22.94
N SER A 243 -6.00 5.74 -22.04
CA SER A 243 -5.33 4.46 -22.32
C SER A 243 -6.34 3.40 -22.76
N GLN A 244 -6.30 3.06 -24.06
CA GLN A 244 -6.87 1.83 -24.61
C GLN A 244 -6.30 0.65 -23.81
N ASP A 245 -7.13 0.05 -22.95
CA ASP A 245 -7.05 -1.30 -22.37
C ASP A 245 -7.68 -1.32 -20.97
N GLN A 246 -9.01 -1.16 -20.90
CA GLN A 246 -9.86 -1.76 -19.86
C GLN A 246 -11.33 -1.49 -20.15
N GLU A 247 -12.09 -2.56 -20.37
CA GLU A 247 -13.54 -2.57 -20.30
C GLU A 247 -14.00 -2.05 -18.94
N SER A 248 -14.75 -0.94 -18.94
CA SER A 248 -15.76 -0.52 -17.94
C SER A 248 -15.52 -0.87 -16.46
N SER A 249 -14.30 -0.80 -15.95
CA SER A 249 -14.04 -0.83 -14.51
C SER A 249 -14.26 0.57 -13.96
N SER A 250 -15.14 0.70 -12.97
CA SER A 250 -15.46 1.98 -12.33
C SER A 250 -14.15 2.64 -11.87
N TRP A 251 -13.95 3.93 -12.14
CA TRP A 251 -12.77 4.66 -11.67
C TRP A 251 -12.59 4.55 -10.13
N LEU A 252 -13.69 4.34 -9.41
CA LEU A 252 -13.69 4.00 -7.99
C LEU A 252 -13.26 2.55 -7.72
N GLU A 253 -13.50 1.57 -8.59
CA GLU A 253 -12.83 0.26 -8.50
C GLU A 253 -11.32 0.35 -8.75
N ALA A 254 -10.82 1.31 -9.54
CA ALA A 254 -9.36 1.51 -9.63
C ALA A 254 -8.79 2.18 -8.35
N PHE A 255 -9.55 3.08 -7.72
CA PHE A 255 -9.14 3.82 -6.51
C PHE A 255 -9.38 3.06 -5.19
N PHE A 256 -10.45 2.27 -5.11
CA PHE A 256 -10.86 1.41 -3.99
C PHE A 256 -10.52 -0.07 -4.24
N GLY A 257 -10.52 -0.53 -5.49
CA GLY A 257 -10.33 -1.94 -5.85
C GLY A 257 -8.86 -2.36 -5.95
N SER A 258 -7.91 -1.48 -5.63
CA SER A 258 -6.60 -1.94 -5.14
C SER A 258 -6.73 -2.79 -3.87
N GLN A 259 -7.90 -2.80 -3.21
CA GLN A 259 -8.23 -3.72 -2.13
C GLN A 259 -9.25 -4.81 -2.46
N GLN A 260 -10.07 -4.71 -3.52
CA GLN A 260 -11.02 -5.80 -3.84
C GLN A 260 -10.37 -6.92 -4.65
N LYS A 261 -9.47 -6.58 -5.60
CA LYS A 261 -8.56 -7.58 -6.18
C LYS A 261 -7.55 -8.08 -5.14
N SER A 262 -7.26 -7.31 -4.07
CA SER A 262 -6.41 -7.79 -2.97
C SER A 262 -7.19 -8.65 -1.98
N LYS A 263 -8.46 -8.40 -1.64
CA LYS A 263 -9.20 -9.17 -0.62
C LYS A 263 -9.78 -10.49 -1.13
N GLN A 264 -10.19 -10.57 -2.40
CA GLN A 264 -10.59 -11.86 -2.99
C GLN A 264 -9.38 -12.74 -3.29
N LYS A 265 -8.20 -12.15 -3.48
CA LYS A 265 -6.91 -12.86 -3.62
C LYS A 265 -6.24 -13.15 -2.27
N GLN A 266 -6.40 -12.27 -1.26
CA GLN A 266 -5.88 -12.42 0.12
C GLN A 266 -6.60 -13.47 0.94
N LYS A 267 -7.81 -13.90 0.55
CA LYS A 267 -8.42 -15.06 1.21
C LYS A 267 -7.62 -16.36 1.01
N GLU A 268 -6.62 -16.34 0.13
CA GLU A 268 -5.68 -17.44 -0.10
C GLU A 268 -4.19 -16.99 -0.05
N GLN A 269 -3.91 -15.71 0.18
CA GLN A 269 -2.56 -15.17 0.06
C GLN A 269 -1.89 -15.07 1.42
N ARG A 270 -0.84 -15.87 1.59
CA ARG A 270 0.09 -15.86 2.72
C ARG A 270 0.50 -14.42 3.06
N LYS A 271 0.47 -14.06 4.34
CA LYS A 271 1.03 -12.80 4.87
C LYS A 271 2.50 -13.00 5.26
N SER A 272 3.34 -11.99 5.05
CA SER A 272 4.74 -12.02 5.50
C SER A 272 4.82 -12.11 7.02
N VAL A 273 5.73 -12.92 7.54
CA VAL A 273 5.90 -13.13 8.98
C VAL A 273 7.29 -12.72 9.46
N PHE A 274 7.39 -12.48 10.76
CA PHE A 274 8.65 -12.36 11.46
C PHE A 274 9.35 -13.72 11.57
N ARG A 275 10.64 -13.76 11.25
CA ARG A 275 11.54 -14.90 11.47
C ARG A 275 12.66 -14.53 12.45
N PRO A 276 12.76 -15.18 13.62
CA PRO A 276 13.72 -14.79 14.65
C PRO A 276 15.16 -15.21 14.30
N CYS A 277 16.14 -14.50 14.85
CA CYS A 277 17.56 -14.79 14.66
C CYS A 277 18.33 -14.91 15.98
N ILE A 278 19.38 -15.73 16.00
CA ILE A 278 20.37 -15.80 17.09
C ILE A 278 21.77 -15.77 16.47
N ASP A 279 22.41 -14.60 16.54
CA ASP A 279 23.75 -14.41 16.03
C ASP A 279 24.78 -14.71 17.12
N LEU A 280 25.72 -15.62 16.82
CA LEU A 280 26.72 -16.11 17.74
C LEU A 280 28.10 -15.64 17.32
N HIS A 281 28.83 -15.05 18.25
CA HIS A 281 30.24 -14.72 18.07
C HIS A 281 30.99 -14.97 19.37
N GLU A 282 32.05 -15.78 19.31
CA GLU A 282 32.80 -16.25 20.48
C GLU A 282 31.93 -17.00 21.50
N GLY A 283 30.96 -17.77 21.00
CA GLY A 283 30.05 -18.57 21.83
C GLY A 283 28.95 -17.75 22.55
N VAL A 284 28.86 -16.45 22.29
CA VAL A 284 27.91 -15.54 22.94
C VAL A 284 26.96 -14.95 21.92
N VAL A 285 25.71 -14.73 22.33
CA VAL A 285 24.71 -14.03 21.51
C VAL A 285 25.07 -12.55 21.40
N LYS A 286 25.33 -12.09 20.18
CA LYS A 286 25.71 -10.69 19.91
C LYS A 286 24.94 -10.16 18.71
N GLN A 287 24.60 -8.88 18.76
CA GLN A 287 24.12 -8.15 17.58
C GLN A 287 25.23 -7.25 17.06
N ILE A 288 25.59 -7.41 15.79
CA ILE A 288 26.71 -6.69 15.15
C ILE A 288 26.22 -5.76 14.04
N VAL A 289 27.03 -4.75 13.71
CA VAL A 289 26.80 -3.90 12.55
C VAL A 289 27.51 -4.48 11.32
N GLY A 290 26.77 -4.66 10.22
CA GLY A 290 27.29 -5.19 8.96
C GLY A 290 28.52 -4.42 8.47
N GLY A 291 29.53 -5.17 8.01
CA GLY A 291 30.75 -4.61 7.42
C GLY A 291 31.81 -4.09 8.40
N THR A 292 31.60 -4.22 9.72
CA THR A 292 32.60 -3.82 10.74
C THR A 292 33.48 -4.97 11.25
N LEU A 293 33.16 -6.20 10.83
CA LEU A 293 33.88 -7.42 11.21
C LEU A 293 35.15 -7.57 10.35
N THR A 294 36.32 -7.43 10.98
CA THR A 294 37.64 -7.68 10.37
C THR A 294 38.36 -8.82 11.09
N ASP A 295 39.51 -9.28 10.59
CA ASP A 295 40.34 -10.29 11.29
C ASP A 295 40.98 -9.78 12.59
N SER A 296 40.85 -8.48 12.87
CA SER A 296 41.25 -7.87 14.13
C SER A 296 40.01 -7.45 14.93
N ASP A 297 39.90 -7.90 16.18
CA ASP A 297 38.79 -7.54 17.08
C ASP A 297 38.62 -6.03 17.31
N SER A 298 39.62 -5.23 16.94
CA SER A 298 39.69 -3.79 17.20
C SER A 298 38.66 -2.92 16.46
N THR A 299 37.98 -3.43 15.42
CA THR A 299 37.02 -2.65 14.61
C THR A 299 35.57 -3.09 14.73
N LEU A 300 35.29 -4.18 15.47
CA LEU A 300 33.94 -4.75 15.56
C LEU A 300 33.01 -3.81 16.34
N ARG A 301 31.95 -3.32 15.68
CA ARG A 301 30.88 -2.58 16.36
C ARG A 301 29.77 -3.55 16.74
N THR A 302 29.63 -3.78 18.04
CA THR A 302 28.52 -4.54 18.63
C THR A 302 27.43 -3.58 19.09
N ASN A 303 26.20 -3.79 18.63
CA ASN A 303 25.03 -3.11 19.15
C ASN A 303 24.63 -3.68 20.52
N PHE A 304 24.85 -4.99 20.73
CA PHE A 304 24.47 -5.67 21.96
C PHE A 304 25.30 -6.94 22.19
N VAL A 305 25.58 -7.24 23.46
CA VAL A 305 26.12 -8.52 23.92
C VAL A 305 25.18 -9.03 25.00
N SER A 306 24.59 -10.20 24.77
CA SER A 306 23.60 -10.78 25.67
C SER A 306 24.23 -11.33 26.95
N THR A 307 23.52 -11.17 28.07
CA THR A 307 23.76 -11.91 29.32
C THR A 307 23.06 -13.26 29.36
N HIS A 308 22.09 -13.49 28.46
CA HIS A 308 21.38 -14.75 28.30
C HIS A 308 22.06 -15.68 27.29
N THR A 309 21.89 -16.99 27.49
CA THR A 309 22.46 -18.03 26.64
C THR A 309 21.69 -18.17 25.32
N PRO A 310 22.29 -18.77 24.28
CA PRO A 310 21.57 -19.10 23.04
C PRO A 310 20.33 -19.99 23.27
N SER A 311 20.43 -20.95 24.19
CA SER A 311 19.31 -21.82 24.57
C SER A 311 18.14 -21.04 25.16
N TYR A 312 18.39 -19.97 25.92
CA TYR A 312 17.34 -19.12 26.45
C TYR A 312 16.49 -18.52 25.32
N TYR A 313 17.13 -17.95 24.29
CA TYR A 313 16.42 -17.38 23.15
C TYR A 313 15.70 -18.45 22.33
N ALA A 314 16.33 -19.61 22.11
CA ALA A 314 15.67 -20.73 21.43
C ALA A 314 14.41 -21.22 22.18
N SER A 315 14.49 -21.34 23.52
CA SER A 315 13.32 -21.68 24.34
C SER A 315 12.26 -20.58 24.32
N LEU A 316 12.65 -19.31 24.32
CA LEU A 316 11.72 -18.18 24.19
C LEU A 316 10.97 -18.25 22.84
N TYR A 317 11.68 -18.46 21.74
CA TYR A 317 11.06 -18.63 20.42
C TYR A 317 10.16 -19.87 20.34
N CYS A 318 10.55 -20.95 21.00
CA CYS A 318 9.72 -22.15 21.14
C CYS A 318 8.39 -21.86 21.86
N GLN A 319 8.41 -21.09 22.96
CA GLN A 319 7.20 -20.73 23.73
C GLN A 319 6.17 -19.98 22.87
N HIS A 320 6.66 -19.20 21.91
CA HIS A 320 5.82 -18.44 20.98
C HIS A 320 5.61 -19.15 19.62
N ASN A 321 6.14 -20.36 19.44
CA ASN A 321 6.09 -21.14 18.19
C ASN A 321 6.62 -20.37 16.96
N LEU A 322 7.68 -19.57 17.12
CA LEU A 322 8.26 -18.77 16.04
C LEU A 322 9.18 -19.60 15.11
N ARG A 323 8.59 -20.27 14.12
CA ARG A 323 9.29 -21.21 13.20
C ARG A 323 10.14 -20.51 12.13
N GLY A 324 11.07 -21.28 11.53
CA GLY A 324 11.99 -20.81 10.47
C GLY A 324 12.96 -19.73 10.94
N GLY A 325 13.16 -19.62 12.25
CA GLY A 325 14.23 -18.81 12.81
C GLY A 325 15.59 -19.45 12.58
N HIS A 326 16.65 -18.66 12.67
CA HIS A 326 18.00 -19.10 12.35
C HIS A 326 19.03 -18.75 13.42
N VAL A 327 19.99 -19.65 13.61
CA VAL A 327 21.18 -19.46 14.43
C VAL A 327 22.38 -19.27 13.50
N ILE A 328 23.06 -18.12 13.54
CA ILE A 328 24.19 -17.82 12.65
C ILE A 328 25.49 -17.81 13.45
N LYS A 329 26.42 -18.68 13.06
CA LYS A 329 27.77 -18.73 13.63
C LYS A 329 28.70 -17.77 12.90
N LEU A 330 29.06 -16.68 13.57
CA LEU A 330 29.95 -15.64 13.06
C LEU A 330 31.38 -15.89 13.57
N GLY A 331 32.15 -16.61 12.76
CA GLY A 331 33.53 -16.99 13.09
C GLY A 331 33.65 -18.29 13.90
N PRO A 332 34.86 -18.59 14.41
CA PRO A 332 35.13 -19.82 15.15
C PRO A 332 34.48 -19.84 16.54
N ARG A 333 34.59 -20.98 17.24
CA ARG A 333 34.18 -21.16 18.66
C ARG A 333 32.69 -20.95 18.96
N ASN A 334 31.82 -21.17 17.97
CA ASN A 334 30.36 -21.04 18.14
C ASN A 334 29.61 -22.38 18.18
N ASP A 335 30.28 -23.51 17.93
CA ASP A 335 29.60 -24.80 17.72
C ASP A 335 28.90 -25.31 18.98
N GLU A 336 29.50 -25.16 20.16
CA GLU A 336 28.87 -25.54 21.43
C GLU A 336 27.62 -24.70 21.70
N ALA A 337 27.74 -23.38 21.54
CA ALA A 337 26.64 -22.42 21.68
C ALA A 337 25.49 -22.67 20.69
N ALA A 338 25.80 -22.94 19.43
CA ALA A 338 24.81 -23.29 18.41
C ALA A 338 24.15 -24.64 18.69
N THR A 339 24.92 -25.64 19.14
CA THR A 339 24.39 -26.94 19.56
C THR A 339 23.39 -26.78 20.71
N ALA A 340 23.73 -25.95 21.70
CA ALA A 340 22.85 -25.66 22.82
C ALA A 340 21.55 -24.96 22.38
N ALA A 341 21.59 -24.09 21.36
CA ALA A 341 20.40 -23.43 20.82
C ALA A 341 19.48 -24.43 20.09
N VAL A 342 20.01 -25.21 19.15
CA VAL A 342 19.18 -26.16 18.37
C VAL A 342 18.68 -27.34 19.22
N ALA A 343 19.42 -27.74 20.26
CA ALA A 343 18.97 -28.76 21.21
C ALA A 343 17.84 -28.25 22.12
N ALA A 344 17.83 -26.96 22.46
CA ALA A 344 16.77 -26.36 23.29
C ALA A 344 15.41 -26.30 22.58
N TRP A 345 15.41 -26.33 21.24
CA TRP A 345 14.20 -26.48 20.42
C TRP A 345 14.47 -27.36 19.21
N SER A 346 14.47 -28.68 19.44
CA SER A 346 14.71 -29.67 18.39
C SER A 346 13.74 -29.48 17.20
N LYS A 347 14.31 -29.42 16.00
CA LYS A 347 13.63 -29.13 14.73
C LYS A 347 12.81 -27.83 14.75
N GLY A 348 13.28 -26.83 15.49
CA GLY A 348 12.65 -25.51 15.55
C GLY A 348 13.44 -24.37 14.91
N LEU A 349 14.75 -24.54 14.74
CA LEU A 349 15.66 -23.51 14.22
C LEU A 349 16.55 -24.06 13.13
N HIS A 350 16.86 -23.21 12.17
CA HIS A 350 17.91 -23.43 11.18
C HIS A 350 19.28 -23.08 11.78
N VAL A 351 20.37 -23.64 11.24
CA VAL A 351 21.74 -23.29 11.67
C VAL A 351 22.65 -22.98 10.49
N GLY A 352 23.36 -21.86 10.56
CA GLY A 352 24.27 -21.37 9.53
C GLY A 352 25.65 -20.99 10.07
N GLY A 353 26.56 -20.69 9.14
CA GLY A 353 27.95 -20.28 9.45
C GLY A 353 28.93 -21.46 9.50
N GLY A 354 29.75 -21.57 8.44
CA GLY A 354 30.72 -22.66 8.31
C GLY A 354 30.09 -24.04 8.03
N ILE A 355 28.89 -24.07 7.44
CA ILE A 355 28.27 -25.31 6.95
C ILE A 355 29.00 -25.77 5.68
N THR A 356 29.38 -27.03 5.66
CA THR A 356 30.12 -27.70 4.59
C THR A 356 29.50 -29.06 4.33
N LEU A 357 29.90 -29.73 3.24
CA LEU A 357 29.48 -31.11 2.98
C LEU A 357 29.79 -32.04 4.16
N ASP A 358 30.91 -31.85 4.85
CA ASP A 358 31.37 -32.76 5.90
C ASP A 358 30.51 -32.68 7.17
N ASN A 359 30.06 -31.48 7.55
CA ASN A 359 29.37 -31.25 8.83
C ASN A 359 27.85 -31.04 8.74
N ALA A 360 27.30 -30.87 7.53
CA ALA A 360 25.89 -30.49 7.37
C ALA A 360 24.91 -31.53 7.95
N GLN A 361 25.15 -32.82 7.72
CA GLN A 361 24.29 -33.88 8.27
C GLN A 361 24.34 -33.91 9.80
N GLU A 362 25.52 -33.71 10.38
CA GLU A 362 25.70 -33.70 11.83
C GLU A 362 24.88 -32.60 12.51
N TRP A 363 24.72 -31.43 11.88
CA TRP A 363 23.88 -30.36 12.41
C TRP A 363 22.39 -30.71 12.44
N LEU A 364 21.90 -31.44 11.44
CA LEU A 364 20.54 -31.97 11.45
C LEU A 364 20.36 -33.01 12.55
N ASP A 365 21.34 -33.90 12.71
CA ASP A 365 21.34 -34.94 13.75
C ASP A 365 21.36 -34.33 15.18
N ARG A 366 22.00 -33.17 15.34
CA ARG A 366 22.01 -32.37 16.59
C ARG A 366 20.68 -31.63 16.86
N GLY A 367 19.73 -31.66 15.94
CA GLY A 367 18.39 -31.12 16.13
C GLY A 367 18.09 -29.82 15.38
N ALA A 368 18.95 -29.37 14.46
CA ALA A 368 18.56 -28.30 13.53
C ALA A 368 17.42 -28.78 12.63
N GLU A 369 16.47 -27.88 12.32
CA GLU A 369 15.42 -28.17 11.32
C GLU A 369 16.00 -28.18 9.91
N LYS A 370 16.86 -27.21 9.61
CA LYS A 370 17.58 -27.08 8.34
C LYS A 370 18.99 -26.55 8.57
N VAL A 371 19.86 -26.77 7.60
CA VAL A 371 21.20 -26.16 7.56
C VAL A 371 21.24 -25.03 6.54
N ILE A 372 21.97 -23.97 6.85
CA ILE A 372 22.11 -22.77 6.02
C ILE A 372 23.54 -22.73 5.47
N VAL A 373 23.67 -22.92 4.16
CA VAL A 373 24.96 -22.84 3.48
C VAL A 373 25.21 -21.41 2.98
N THR A 374 26.45 -20.95 3.18
CA THR A 374 26.91 -19.58 2.85
C THR A 374 28.14 -19.65 1.92
N SER A 375 29.33 -19.33 2.44
CA SER A 375 30.59 -19.20 1.69
C SER A 375 31.10 -20.50 1.08
N TYR A 376 30.66 -21.66 1.56
CA TYR A 376 31.05 -22.97 1.01
C TYR A 376 30.72 -23.10 -0.48
N LEU A 377 29.66 -22.44 -0.96
CA LEU A 377 29.26 -22.45 -2.37
C LEU A 377 30.17 -21.61 -3.28
N PHE A 378 31.10 -20.82 -2.73
CA PHE A 378 31.90 -19.85 -3.48
C PHE A 378 33.41 -20.05 -3.29
N PRO A 379 33.98 -21.22 -3.64
CA PRO A 379 35.44 -21.41 -3.59
C PRO A 379 36.14 -20.37 -4.47
N SER A 380 37.10 -19.64 -3.89
CA SER A 380 37.82 -18.56 -4.59
C SER A 380 36.89 -17.49 -5.20
N CYS A 381 35.80 -17.15 -4.50
CA CYS A 381 34.80 -16.16 -4.94
C CYS A 381 34.06 -16.54 -6.24
N ARG A 382 34.04 -17.83 -6.60
CA ARG A 382 33.32 -18.34 -7.77
C ARG A 382 32.24 -19.33 -7.37
N PHE A 383 31.02 -19.13 -7.88
CA PHE A 383 29.93 -20.05 -7.60
C PHE A 383 30.22 -21.47 -8.09
N SER A 384 30.02 -22.46 -7.20
CA SER A 384 30.16 -23.88 -7.50
C SER A 384 28.80 -24.59 -7.43
N LEU A 385 28.22 -24.84 -8.59
CA LEU A 385 26.99 -25.64 -8.71
C LEU A 385 27.19 -27.08 -8.23
N GLU A 386 28.39 -27.63 -8.41
CA GLU A 386 28.76 -28.97 -7.95
C GLU A 386 28.60 -29.10 -6.43
N ARG A 387 29.20 -28.18 -5.66
CA ARG A 387 29.06 -28.16 -4.20
C ARG A 387 27.62 -28.03 -3.72
N LEU A 388 26.81 -27.22 -4.41
CA LEU A 388 25.39 -27.09 -4.09
C LEU A 388 24.63 -28.41 -4.31
N LYS A 389 24.90 -29.10 -5.43
CA LYS A 389 24.30 -30.40 -5.76
C LYS A 389 24.67 -31.45 -4.73
N GLU A 390 25.97 -31.62 -4.46
CA GLU A 390 26.46 -32.60 -3.50
C GLU A 390 25.86 -32.37 -2.11
N LEU A 391 25.77 -31.10 -1.68
CA LEU A 391 25.18 -30.77 -0.39
C LEU A 391 23.67 -31.09 -0.36
N SER A 392 22.94 -30.68 -1.39
CA SER A 392 21.50 -30.95 -1.54
C SER A 392 21.21 -32.45 -1.57
N GLU A 393 22.03 -33.25 -2.28
CA GLU A 393 21.92 -34.70 -2.32
C GLU A 393 22.22 -35.34 -0.96
N LYS A 394 23.20 -34.81 -0.22
CA LYS A 394 23.58 -35.36 1.09
C LYS A 394 22.53 -35.11 2.17
N VAL A 395 22.02 -33.89 2.29
CA VAL A 395 21.11 -33.53 3.39
C VAL A 395 19.62 -33.50 3.01
N GLY A 396 19.31 -33.62 1.72
CA GLY A 396 17.96 -33.43 1.20
C GLY A 396 17.65 -31.95 0.95
N LYS A 397 17.04 -31.65 -0.20
CA LYS A 397 16.66 -30.30 -0.61
C LYS A 397 15.80 -29.60 0.45
N GLU A 398 14.87 -30.34 1.06
CA GLU A 398 13.95 -29.88 2.08
C GLU A 398 14.66 -29.34 3.34
N ASN A 399 15.84 -29.86 3.65
CA ASN A 399 16.64 -29.50 4.83
C ASN A 399 17.74 -28.47 4.53
N LEU A 400 17.80 -27.94 3.30
CA LEU A 400 18.83 -27.00 2.88
C LEU A 400 18.26 -25.60 2.63
N VAL A 401 18.86 -24.61 3.29
CA VAL A 401 18.66 -23.17 3.04
C VAL A 401 19.92 -22.61 2.40
N VAL A 402 19.79 -21.77 1.38
CA VAL A 402 20.92 -21.04 0.80
C VAL A 402 20.85 -19.59 1.27
N ASP A 403 21.93 -19.14 1.91
CA ASP A 403 22.10 -17.74 2.28
C ASP A 403 22.75 -16.97 1.13
N VAL A 404 21.98 -16.07 0.52
CA VAL A 404 22.41 -15.20 -0.57
C VAL A 404 22.65 -13.81 -0.01
N SER A 405 23.81 -13.76 0.59
CA SER A 405 24.50 -12.64 1.16
C SER A 405 24.92 -11.64 0.06
N CYS A 406 24.40 -10.38 0.02
CA CYS A 406 24.61 -9.46 -1.11
C CYS A 406 24.90 -7.98 -0.77
N ARG A 407 25.50 -7.27 -1.73
CA ARG A 407 25.74 -5.81 -1.73
C ARG A 407 25.32 -5.16 -3.04
N LYS A 408 24.89 -3.90 -2.96
CA LYS A 408 24.51 -3.10 -4.11
C LYS A 408 25.73 -2.56 -4.86
N ARG A 409 25.70 -2.69 -6.18
CA ARG A 409 26.71 -2.21 -7.14
C ARG A 409 25.99 -1.57 -8.32
N GLY A 410 25.87 -0.24 -8.27
CA GLY A 410 25.05 0.49 -9.23
C GLY A 410 23.58 0.11 -9.08
N ASP A 411 23.02 -0.46 -10.14
CA ASP A 411 21.64 -0.93 -10.29
C ASP A 411 21.46 -2.43 -10.01
N LYS A 412 22.52 -3.11 -9.53
CA LYS A 412 22.53 -4.57 -9.32
C LYS A 412 22.92 -4.95 -7.90
N TRP A 413 22.57 -6.16 -7.48
CA TRP A 413 23.05 -6.78 -6.24
C TRP A 413 23.96 -7.93 -6.58
N VAL A 414 25.15 -7.96 -5.99
CA VAL A 414 26.15 -9.00 -6.23
C VAL A 414 26.42 -9.71 -4.92
N VAL A 415 26.53 -11.03 -4.98
CA VAL A 415 26.81 -11.86 -3.81
C VAL A 415 28.17 -11.47 -3.25
N ALA A 416 28.23 -11.31 -1.94
CA ALA A 416 29.43 -10.93 -1.21
C ALA A 416 29.70 -11.98 -0.12
N MET A 417 30.97 -12.30 0.07
CA MET A 417 31.43 -13.31 1.03
C MET A 417 32.54 -12.77 1.92
N ASN A 418 33.08 -13.62 2.79
CA ASN A 418 34.15 -13.27 3.73
C ASN A 418 33.82 -12.01 4.56
N ARG A 419 32.62 -11.99 5.17
CA ARG A 419 32.11 -10.86 5.94
C ARG A 419 31.95 -9.60 5.10
N TRP A 420 31.43 -9.78 3.87
CA TRP A 420 31.08 -8.70 2.96
C TRP A 420 32.25 -7.96 2.31
N GLN A 421 33.46 -8.51 2.43
CA GLN A 421 34.69 -7.89 1.92
C GLN A 421 34.96 -8.28 0.47
N ASP A 422 34.65 -9.52 0.10
CA ASP A 422 34.94 -10.06 -1.23
C ASP A 422 33.66 -10.21 -2.05
N MET A 423 33.63 -9.65 -3.25
CA MET A 423 32.53 -9.83 -4.20
C MET A 423 32.76 -11.10 -5.02
N THR A 424 31.70 -11.88 -5.25
CA THR A 424 31.76 -13.08 -6.08
C THR A 424 31.38 -12.78 -7.54
N ASP A 425 31.44 -13.80 -8.38
CA ASP A 425 30.99 -13.75 -9.78
C ASP A 425 29.48 -13.90 -9.97
N MET A 426 28.70 -13.99 -8.89
CA MET A 426 27.26 -14.21 -8.93
C MET A 426 26.46 -12.95 -8.60
N GLU A 427 25.61 -12.55 -9.54
CA GLU A 427 24.56 -11.55 -9.33
C GLU A 427 23.35 -12.17 -8.61
N VAL A 428 22.66 -11.38 -7.79
CA VAL A 428 21.36 -11.75 -7.19
C VAL A 428 20.27 -11.25 -8.12
N ASP A 429 19.72 -12.16 -8.89
CA ASP A 429 18.65 -11.90 -9.85
C ASP A 429 17.73 -13.13 -9.96
N LYS A 430 16.72 -13.04 -10.83
CA LYS A 430 15.80 -14.16 -11.07
C LYS A 430 16.52 -15.44 -11.52
N SER A 431 17.52 -15.32 -12.39
CA SER A 431 18.20 -16.49 -12.98
C SER A 431 19.03 -17.23 -11.95
N SER A 432 19.78 -16.50 -11.10
CA SER A 432 20.57 -17.11 -10.04
C SER A 432 19.67 -17.72 -8.97
N LEU A 433 18.60 -17.04 -8.55
CA LEU A 433 17.63 -17.58 -7.58
C LEU A 433 16.88 -18.80 -8.13
N ASP A 434 16.44 -18.80 -9.39
CA ASP A 434 15.81 -19.98 -10.02
C ASP A 434 16.77 -21.18 -10.09
N LEU A 435 18.07 -20.94 -10.29
CA LEU A 435 19.08 -22.00 -10.27
C LEU A 435 19.23 -22.60 -8.87
N LEU A 436 19.37 -21.74 -7.84
CA LEU A 436 19.57 -22.17 -6.46
C LEU A 436 18.33 -22.90 -5.91
N ALA A 437 17.12 -22.43 -6.23
CA ALA A 437 15.84 -22.98 -5.80
C ALA A 437 15.59 -24.42 -6.29
N LYS A 438 16.37 -24.91 -7.27
CA LYS A 438 16.35 -26.33 -7.67
C LYS A 438 16.90 -27.23 -6.58
N TYR A 439 17.80 -26.73 -5.74
CA TYR A 439 18.62 -27.51 -4.80
C TYR A 439 18.39 -27.15 -3.32
N CYS A 440 17.72 -26.04 -3.01
CA CYS A 440 17.33 -25.67 -1.65
C CYS A 440 15.82 -25.49 -1.51
N SER A 441 15.31 -25.55 -0.27
CA SER A 441 13.89 -25.36 0.02
C SER A 441 13.55 -23.93 0.44
N GLU A 442 14.55 -23.11 0.73
CA GLU A 442 14.37 -21.77 1.27
C GLU A 442 15.61 -20.90 1.03
N PHE A 443 15.38 -19.58 0.99
CA PHE A 443 16.43 -18.57 0.93
C PHE A 443 16.49 -17.73 2.20
N LEU A 444 17.72 -17.38 2.60
CA LEU A 444 17.99 -16.28 3.51
C LEU A 444 18.75 -15.20 2.72
N ILE A 445 18.16 -14.02 2.55
CA ILE A 445 18.77 -12.93 1.79
C ILE A 445 19.27 -11.87 2.76
N HIS A 446 20.59 -11.80 2.93
CA HIS A 446 21.22 -10.76 3.75
C HIS A 446 21.62 -9.55 2.90
N ALA A 447 21.07 -8.38 3.24
CA ALA A 447 21.41 -7.10 2.62
C ALA A 447 22.50 -6.38 3.45
N ALA A 448 23.76 -6.61 3.09
CA ALA A 448 24.91 -6.20 3.91
C ALA A 448 25.05 -4.67 4.06
N ASP A 449 24.57 -3.88 3.09
CA ASP A 449 24.70 -2.42 3.10
C ASP A 449 23.81 -1.74 4.16
N VAL A 450 22.78 -2.43 4.65
CA VAL A 450 21.85 -1.90 5.67
C VAL A 450 21.86 -2.70 6.97
N GLU A 451 22.60 -3.80 7.04
CA GLU A 451 22.61 -4.74 8.15
C GLU A 451 23.09 -4.13 9.47
N GLY A 452 22.30 -4.31 10.53
CA GLY A 452 22.59 -3.80 11.88
C GLY A 452 22.55 -2.27 12.04
N LEU A 453 22.22 -1.51 10.98
CA LEU A 453 22.12 -0.05 11.06
C LEU A 453 20.80 0.45 11.67
N CYS A 454 19.74 -0.36 11.61
CA CYS A 454 18.38 0.01 12.04
C CYS A 454 17.88 1.31 11.38
N GLN A 455 18.27 1.55 10.13
CA GLN A 455 17.91 2.75 9.36
C GLN A 455 16.80 2.50 8.31
N GLY A 456 16.39 1.24 8.16
CA GLY A 456 15.40 0.80 7.17
C GLY A 456 15.96 -0.28 6.26
N ILE A 457 15.05 -1.03 5.64
CA ILE A 457 15.35 -2.11 4.69
C ILE A 457 15.76 -1.56 3.30
N ASP A 458 16.41 -2.39 2.49
CA ASP A 458 16.57 -2.12 1.05
C ASP A 458 15.23 -2.45 0.34
N THR A 459 14.40 -1.43 0.17
CA THR A 459 13.05 -1.57 -0.41
C THR A 459 13.07 -2.00 -1.86
N GLU A 460 14.11 -1.63 -2.60
CA GLU A 460 14.25 -2.00 -4.00
C GLU A 460 14.56 -3.50 -4.11
N LEU A 461 15.49 -4.00 -3.28
CA LEU A 461 15.78 -5.42 -3.23
C LEU A 461 14.55 -6.24 -2.82
N VAL A 462 13.81 -5.83 -1.79
CA VAL A 462 12.60 -6.55 -1.35
C VAL A 462 11.55 -6.62 -2.46
N ALA A 463 11.32 -5.52 -3.18
CA ALA A 463 10.40 -5.50 -4.31
C ALA A 463 10.86 -6.44 -5.45
N ARG A 464 12.18 -6.48 -5.72
CA ARG A 464 12.75 -7.41 -6.69
C ARG A 464 12.64 -8.87 -6.26
N LEU A 465 12.91 -9.18 -5.00
CA LEU A 465 12.76 -10.52 -4.46
C LEU A 465 11.33 -11.03 -4.63
N ALA A 466 10.31 -10.18 -4.44
CA ALA A 466 8.91 -10.52 -4.69
C ALA A 466 8.66 -11.10 -6.10
N GLU A 467 9.35 -10.53 -7.10
CA GLU A 467 9.28 -10.93 -8.50
C GLU A 467 10.09 -12.20 -8.78
N TRP A 468 11.22 -12.37 -8.09
CA TRP A 468 12.23 -13.37 -8.43
C TRP A 468 12.11 -14.69 -7.68
N VAL A 469 11.65 -14.68 -6.43
CA VAL A 469 11.69 -15.87 -5.58
C VAL A 469 10.55 -16.83 -5.90
N THR A 470 10.87 -18.13 -5.84
CA THR A 470 9.93 -19.24 -6.10
C THR A 470 9.82 -20.21 -4.92
N VAL A 471 10.65 -20.03 -3.89
CA VAL A 471 10.65 -20.78 -2.63
C VAL A 471 10.53 -19.81 -1.45
N PRO A 472 10.12 -20.26 -0.26
CA PRO A 472 10.14 -19.44 0.95
C PRO A 472 11.42 -18.64 1.08
N THR A 473 11.29 -17.36 1.38
CA THR A 473 12.44 -16.43 1.42
C THR A 473 12.32 -15.54 2.63
N THR A 474 13.40 -15.44 3.39
CA THR A 474 13.52 -14.53 4.52
C THR A 474 14.54 -13.46 4.17
N TYR A 475 14.16 -12.19 4.27
CA TYR A 475 15.06 -11.06 4.14
C TYR A 475 15.59 -10.64 5.52
N ALA A 476 16.89 -10.36 5.59
CA ALA A 476 17.57 -9.91 6.78
C ALA A 476 18.47 -8.69 6.45
N GLY A 477 18.20 -7.54 7.09
CA GLY A 477 19.03 -6.35 6.94
C GLY A 477 18.28 -5.03 7.17
N GLY A 478 18.70 -4.27 8.17
CA GLY A 478 18.28 -2.86 8.34
C GLY A 478 16.91 -2.62 8.98
N ALA A 479 16.15 -3.68 9.29
CA ALA A 479 14.86 -3.58 9.95
C ALA A 479 14.93 -2.76 11.24
N ARG A 480 14.02 -1.80 11.41
CA ARG A 480 14.07 -0.79 12.48
C ARG A 480 12.84 -0.77 13.40
N ASN A 481 11.66 -1.08 12.89
CA ASN A 481 10.41 -1.10 13.66
C ASN A 481 9.37 -1.97 12.95
N LEU A 482 8.21 -2.17 13.59
CA LEU A 482 7.11 -2.98 13.05
C LEU A 482 6.66 -2.52 11.64
N GLY A 483 6.76 -1.23 11.34
CA GLY A 483 6.41 -0.68 10.02
C GLY A 483 7.29 -1.20 8.88
N ASP A 484 8.50 -1.69 9.15
CA ASP A 484 9.30 -2.36 8.11
C ASP A 484 8.75 -3.74 7.77
N LEU A 485 8.10 -4.44 8.70
CA LEU A 485 7.42 -5.71 8.45
C LEU A 485 6.16 -5.51 7.59
N GLU A 486 5.39 -4.46 7.87
CA GLU A 486 4.27 -4.02 7.03
C GLU A 486 4.75 -3.64 5.61
N LEU A 487 5.89 -2.96 5.53
CA LEU A 487 6.47 -2.54 4.26
C LEU A 487 6.96 -3.75 3.45
N VAL A 488 7.59 -4.73 4.08
CA VAL A 488 7.97 -5.99 3.42
C VAL A 488 6.75 -6.75 2.93
N ASP A 489 5.72 -6.92 3.75
CA ASP A 489 4.46 -7.58 3.36
C ASP A 489 3.85 -6.92 2.12
N LYS A 490 3.80 -5.58 2.12
CA LYS A 490 3.27 -4.78 1.01
C LYS A 490 4.11 -4.86 -0.26
N LEU A 491 5.44 -4.75 -0.14
CA LEU A 491 6.34 -4.79 -1.29
C LEU A 491 6.46 -6.19 -1.89
N SER A 492 6.32 -7.23 -1.05
CA SER A 492 6.49 -8.61 -1.47
C SER A 492 5.20 -9.38 -1.73
N ASP A 493 4.05 -8.78 -1.46
CA ASP A 493 2.74 -9.44 -1.55
C ASP A 493 2.73 -10.76 -0.74
N GLY A 494 3.33 -10.70 0.45
CA GLY A 494 3.45 -11.83 1.39
C GLY A 494 4.50 -12.89 1.05
N ARG A 495 5.30 -12.69 -0.01
CA ARG A 495 6.28 -13.68 -0.50
C ARG A 495 7.60 -13.68 0.25
N VAL A 496 7.95 -12.58 0.91
CA VAL A 496 9.23 -12.41 1.62
C VAL A 496 8.95 -12.18 3.09
N ASP A 497 9.57 -12.97 3.96
CA ASP A 497 9.54 -12.77 5.41
C ASP A 497 10.64 -11.80 5.87
N LEU A 498 10.56 -11.33 7.11
CA LEU A 498 11.53 -10.36 7.64
C LEU A 498 12.13 -10.83 8.98
N THR A 499 13.44 -10.69 9.09
CA THR A 499 14.17 -10.89 10.34
C THR A 499 14.49 -9.57 11.04
N PHE A 500 14.34 -9.58 12.36
CA PHE A 500 14.73 -8.49 13.26
C PHE A 500 15.82 -8.97 14.22
N GLY A 501 16.96 -8.27 14.22
CA GLY A 501 18.05 -8.44 15.17
C GLY A 501 18.18 -7.22 16.07
N SER A 502 19.12 -6.32 15.76
CA SER A 502 19.52 -5.17 16.59
C SER A 502 18.39 -4.23 17.04
N ALA A 503 17.29 -4.14 16.29
CA ALA A 503 16.15 -3.28 16.64
C ALA A 503 15.26 -3.86 17.74
N LEU A 504 15.36 -5.16 18.01
CA LEU A 504 14.49 -5.93 18.88
C LEU A 504 14.86 -5.75 20.36
N ASP A 505 13.85 -5.54 21.21
CA ASP A 505 13.99 -5.32 22.65
C ASP A 505 14.75 -6.42 23.41
N ILE A 506 14.53 -7.69 23.07
CA ILE A 506 15.25 -8.83 23.67
C ILE A 506 16.75 -8.86 23.34
N PHE A 507 17.19 -8.00 22.41
CA PHE A 507 18.58 -7.71 22.09
C PHE A 507 18.98 -6.26 22.43
N GLY A 508 18.28 -5.61 23.37
CA GLY A 508 18.59 -4.25 23.82
C GLY A 508 18.16 -3.13 22.87
N GLY A 509 17.48 -3.47 21.76
CA GLY A 509 16.88 -2.52 20.83
C GLY A 509 15.68 -1.79 21.42
N LYS A 510 15.24 -0.73 20.74
CA LYS A 510 14.04 0.06 21.10
C LYS A 510 13.09 0.27 19.94
N GLY A 511 13.33 -0.44 18.83
CA GLY A 511 12.64 -0.24 17.57
C GLY A 511 11.35 -1.02 17.48
N VAL A 512 11.34 -2.24 18.03
CA VAL A 512 10.18 -3.13 18.10
C VAL A 512 10.33 -4.10 19.27
N THR A 513 9.22 -4.53 19.84
CA THR A 513 9.18 -5.56 20.89
C THR A 513 8.93 -6.95 20.32
N LEU A 514 9.40 -7.99 21.01
CA LEU A 514 9.08 -9.37 20.64
C LEU A 514 7.56 -9.62 20.65
N ASP A 515 6.85 -9.06 21.62
CA ASP A 515 5.39 -9.23 21.76
C ASP A 515 4.63 -8.66 20.55
N GLU A 516 5.05 -7.51 20.01
CA GLU A 516 4.48 -6.94 18.78
C GLU A 516 4.67 -7.87 17.58
N LEU A 517 5.87 -8.47 17.45
CA LEU A 517 6.16 -9.40 16.35
C LEU A 517 5.42 -10.74 16.50
N VAL A 518 5.26 -11.23 17.73
CA VAL A 518 4.45 -12.42 18.03
C VAL A 518 2.98 -12.14 17.70
N ALA A 519 2.44 -10.98 18.09
CA ALA A 519 1.08 -10.57 17.76
C ALA A 519 0.88 -10.47 16.24
N TRP A 520 1.87 -9.92 15.52
CA TRP A 520 1.86 -9.89 14.06
C TRP A 520 1.77 -11.29 13.45
N ASN A 521 2.64 -12.22 13.85
CA ASN A 521 2.63 -13.59 13.33
C ASN A 521 1.30 -14.31 13.60
N LYS A 522 0.74 -14.18 14.81
CA LYS A 522 -0.59 -14.74 15.13
C LYS A 522 -1.69 -14.17 14.22
N SER A 523 -1.63 -12.87 13.91
CA SER A 523 -2.58 -12.25 12.96
C SER A 523 -2.45 -12.79 11.53
N ALA A 524 -1.28 -13.31 11.17
CA ALA A 524 -1.01 -13.94 9.88
C ALA A 524 -1.52 -15.39 9.81
N GLU A 525 -1.55 -16.11 10.94
CA GLU A 525 -2.02 -17.50 11.04
C GLU A 525 -3.56 -17.63 11.15
N THR A 526 -4.25 -16.57 11.57
CA THR A 526 -5.71 -16.58 11.83
C THR A 526 -6.55 -16.17 10.61
N LYS A 527 -5.92 -15.95 9.45
CA LYS A 527 -6.55 -15.58 8.18
C LYS A 527 -6.36 -16.68 7.16
#